data_AF-A0A7W7Y1M0-F1
#
_entry.id   AF-A0A7W7Y1M0-F1
#
_cell.length_a   1.000
_cell.length_b   1.000
_cell.length_c   1.000
_cell.angle_alpha   90.00
_cell.angle_beta   90.00
_cell.angle_gamma   90.00
#
_symmetry.space_group_name_H-M   'P 1'
#
loop_
_entity.id
_entity.type
_entity.pdbx_description
1 polymer ?
#
loop_
_entity_poly.entity_id
_entity_poly.type
_entity_poly.pdbx_seq_one_letter_code
_entity_poly.pdbx_strand_id
1 'polypeptide(L)'
;MRELEAAVAALREIFEPESGYAHSTKVWLPGESEPCRELKERVIRKAARLLSVGEQALAGEQPSLASIDFSEADFASVQEELAQDVEQRDFLELLSRCERVVGALHRADT
;
A
#
# COMPACT_ATOMS: atom_id res chain seq x y z
N MET A 1 -17.07 -2.78 -8.60
CA MET A 1 -16.52 -1.49 -9.09
C MET A 1 -16.44 -0.42 -8.00
N ARG A 2 -17.55 0.07 -7.41
CA ARG A 2 -17.52 1.11 -6.34
C ARG A 2 -16.59 0.81 -5.16
N GLU A 3 -16.51 -0.46 -4.73
CA GLU A 3 -15.59 -0.88 -3.66
C GLU A 3 -14.11 -0.73 -4.05
N LEU A 4 -13.78 -1.04 -5.31
CA LEU A 4 -12.43 -0.89 -5.84
C LEU A 4 -12.06 0.59 -5.95
N GLU A 5 -12.98 1.43 -6.43
CA GLU A 5 -12.79 2.89 -6.48
C GLU A 5 -12.46 3.47 -5.11
N ALA A 6 -13.26 3.11 -4.09
CA ALA A 6 -13.04 3.56 -2.71
C ALA A 6 -11.71 3.05 -2.13
N ALA A 7 -11.36 1.79 -2.39
CA ALA A 7 -10.10 1.21 -1.91
C ALA A 7 -8.87 1.85 -2.58
N VAL A 8 -8.92 2.07 -3.90
CA VAL A 8 -7.86 2.73 -4.67
C VAL A 8 -7.70 4.19 -4.25
N ALA A 9 -8.80 4.92 -4.07
CA ALA A 9 -8.77 6.30 -3.57
C ALA A 9 -8.13 6.37 -2.19
N ALA A 10 -8.53 5.49 -1.27
CA ALA A 10 -7.90 5.39 0.05
C ALA A 10 -6.41 5.06 -0.07
N LEU A 11 -5.98 4.11 -0.89
CA LEU A 11 -4.55 3.84 -1.04
C LEU A 11 -3.78 5.05 -1.58
N ARG A 12 -4.35 5.79 -2.55
CA ARG A 12 -3.75 6.99 -3.14
C ARG A 12 -3.49 8.09 -2.11
N GLU A 13 -4.42 8.33 -1.19
CA GLU A 13 -4.27 9.35 -0.14
C GLU A 13 -3.02 9.16 0.76
N ILE A 14 -2.48 7.94 0.88
CA ILE A 14 -1.23 7.73 1.62
C ILE A 14 -0.04 8.33 0.89
N PHE A 15 -0.05 8.22 -0.45
CA PHE A 15 1.01 8.73 -1.34
C PHE A 15 0.82 10.20 -1.71
N GLU A 16 -0.39 10.74 -1.57
CA GLU A 16 -0.75 12.11 -1.93
C GLU A 16 -1.62 12.72 -0.81
N PRO A 17 -1.06 13.07 0.36
CA PRO A 17 -1.87 13.67 1.42
C PRO A 17 -2.33 15.08 1.01
N GLU A 18 -3.49 15.48 1.51
CA GLU A 18 -4.00 16.84 1.30
C GLU A 18 -3.04 17.92 1.87
N SER A 19 -3.01 19.07 1.19
CA SER A 19 -2.22 20.24 1.54
C SER A 19 -2.51 20.71 2.98
N GLY A 20 -1.55 20.52 3.90
CA GLY A 20 -1.71 20.89 5.31
C GLY A 20 -0.87 20.06 6.29
N TYR A 21 -0.36 18.90 5.86
CA TYR A 21 0.68 18.19 6.59
C TYR A 21 2.03 18.90 6.38
N ALA A 22 2.68 19.32 7.48
CA ALA A 22 3.98 20.00 7.44
C ALA A 22 5.10 19.13 6.84
N HIS A 23 4.87 17.81 6.72
CA HIS A 23 5.70 16.84 6.01
C HIS A 23 4.78 16.00 5.10
N SER A 24 5.05 16.01 3.80
CA SER A 24 4.07 15.92 2.73
C SER A 24 3.78 14.51 2.15
N THR A 25 3.76 13.44 2.96
CA THR A 25 3.12 12.10 2.74
C THR A 25 3.09 11.38 4.08
N LYS A 26 2.12 10.48 4.32
CA LYS A 26 2.08 9.67 5.55
C LYS A 26 3.19 8.61 5.59
N VAL A 27 3.71 8.23 4.43
CA VAL A 27 4.81 7.25 4.27
C VAL A 27 5.76 7.75 3.18
N TRP A 28 7.05 7.92 3.50
CA TRP A 28 8.11 8.32 2.57
C TRP A 28 9.08 7.17 2.30
N LEU A 29 9.87 7.28 1.22
CA LEU A 29 11.05 6.45 1.08
C LEU A 29 11.93 6.66 2.32
N PRO A 30 12.24 5.58 3.07
CA PRO A 30 13.01 5.69 4.30
C PRO A 30 14.41 6.26 4.02
N GLY A 31 14.88 7.12 4.91
CA GLY A 31 16.25 7.65 4.88
C GLY A 31 17.30 6.54 4.98
N GLU A 32 18.52 6.83 4.53
CA GLU A 32 19.59 5.82 4.45
C GLU A 32 19.93 5.14 5.78
N SER A 33 19.71 5.84 6.88
CA SER A 33 20.01 5.39 8.25
C SER A 33 18.78 4.92 9.03
N GLU A 34 17.62 4.80 8.38
CA GLU A 34 16.41 4.39 9.07
C GLU A 34 16.40 2.89 9.40
N PRO A 35 15.86 2.52 10.57
CA PRO A 35 15.62 1.12 10.89
C PRO A 35 14.66 0.51 9.86
N CYS A 36 14.86 -0.77 9.57
CA CYS A 36 14.00 -1.53 8.67
C CYS A 36 13.84 -0.90 7.27
N ARG A 37 14.80 -0.09 6.82
CA ARG A 37 14.77 0.61 5.53
C ARG A 37 14.41 -0.30 4.36
N GLU A 38 15.10 -1.44 4.22
CA GLU A 38 14.87 -2.37 3.11
C GLU A 38 13.44 -2.92 3.09
N LEU A 39 12.91 -3.24 4.27
CA LEU A 39 11.52 -3.67 4.46
C LEU A 39 10.55 -2.56 4.06
N LYS A 40 10.74 -1.36 4.60
CA LYS A 40 9.92 -0.17 4.31
C LYS A 40 9.90 0.13 2.81
N GLU A 41 11.07 0.17 2.16
CA GLU A 41 11.19 0.36 0.70
C GLU A 41 10.49 -0.75 -0.09
N ARG A 42 10.57 -2.00 0.36
CA ARG A 42 9.88 -3.12 -0.28
C ARG A 42 8.36 -2.96 -0.18
N VAL A 43 7.84 -2.64 1.01
CA VAL A 43 6.39 -2.43 1.23
C VAL A 43 5.87 -1.27 0.39
N ILE A 44 6.59 -0.13 0.38
CA ILE A 44 6.23 1.05 -0.43
C ILE A 44 6.17 0.71 -1.91
N ARG A 45 7.18 -0.01 -2.44
CA ARG A 45 7.20 -0.42 -3.86
C ARG A 45 6.05 -1.36 -4.19
N LYS A 46 5.77 -2.34 -3.33
CA LYS A 46 4.63 -3.26 -3.50
C LYS A 46 3.30 -2.49 -3.50
N ALA A 47 3.13 -1.55 -2.58
CA ALA A 47 1.93 -0.72 -2.49
C ALA A 47 1.74 0.22 -3.70
N ALA A 48 2.81 0.86 -4.18
CA ALA A 48 2.76 1.70 -5.38
C ALA A 48 2.39 0.88 -6.63
N ARG A 49 2.93 -0.36 -6.74
CA ARG A 49 2.55 -1.28 -7.81
C ARG A 49 1.07 -1.67 -7.74
N LEU A 50 0.58 -1.96 -6.54
CA LEU A 50 -0.82 -2.31 -6.31
C LEU A 50 -1.76 -1.15 -6.64
N LEU A 51 -1.38 0.08 -6.31
CA LEU A 51 -2.12 1.29 -6.69
C LEU A 51 -2.26 1.38 -8.22
N SER A 52 -1.15 1.23 -8.94
CA SER A 52 -1.16 1.23 -10.41
C SER A 52 -2.04 0.13 -11.01
N VAL A 53 -2.02 -1.08 -10.43
CA VAL A 53 -2.90 -2.18 -10.85
C VAL A 53 -4.37 -1.86 -10.58
N GLY A 54 -4.69 -1.29 -9.43
CA GLY A 54 -6.04 -0.83 -9.10
C GLY A 54 -6.55 0.22 -10.10
N GLU A 55 -5.71 1.20 -10.46
CA GLU A 55 -6.03 2.23 -11.43
C GLU A 55 -6.28 1.67 -12.84
N GLN A 56 -5.47 0.70 -13.28
CA GLN A 56 -5.67 -0.02 -14.54
C GLN A 56 -7.03 -0.74 -14.56
N ALA A 57 -7.35 -1.47 -13.49
CA ALA A 57 -8.63 -2.17 -13.37
C ALA A 57 -9.83 -1.18 -13.40
N LEU A 58 -9.70 -0.02 -12.76
CA LEU A 58 -10.72 1.05 -12.83
C LEU A 58 -10.86 1.67 -14.23
N ALA A 59 -9.78 1.70 -15.00
CA ALA A 59 -9.80 2.14 -16.40
C ALA A 59 -10.41 1.07 -17.35
N GLY A 60 -10.82 -0.09 -16.83
CA GLY A 60 -11.37 -1.20 -17.61
C GLY A 60 -10.32 -2.11 -18.24
N GLU A 61 -9.05 -1.96 -17.85
CA GLU A 61 -8.00 -2.91 -18.21
C GLU A 61 -8.12 -4.19 -17.36
N GLN A 62 -7.50 -5.28 -17.82
CA GLN A 62 -7.44 -6.56 -17.09
C GLN A 62 -6.00 -6.82 -16.61
N PRO A 63 -5.54 -6.14 -15.56
CA PRO A 63 -4.21 -6.35 -15.04
C PRO A 63 -4.08 -7.75 -14.42
N SER A 64 -2.94 -8.40 -14.65
CA SER A 64 -2.68 -9.73 -14.07
C SER A 64 -2.47 -9.62 -12.56
N LEU A 65 -3.42 -10.14 -11.78
CA LEU A 65 -3.36 -10.22 -10.33
C LEU A 65 -2.21 -11.13 -9.85
N ALA A 66 -1.75 -12.08 -10.68
CA ALA A 66 -0.59 -12.91 -10.38
C ALA A 66 0.73 -12.12 -10.26
N SER A 67 0.75 -10.86 -10.74
CA SER A 67 1.89 -9.97 -10.56
C SER A 67 1.87 -9.19 -9.24
N ILE A 68 0.80 -9.33 -8.45
CA ILE A 68 0.65 -8.71 -7.14
C ILE A 68 1.18 -9.69 -6.09
N ASP A 69 2.47 -9.58 -5.78
CA ASP A 69 3.07 -10.31 -4.66
C ASP A 69 2.80 -9.57 -3.35
N PHE A 70 1.56 -9.64 -2.86
CA PHE A 70 1.15 -9.10 -1.56
C PHE A 70 0.50 -10.21 -0.75
N SER A 71 1.29 -10.90 0.08
CA SER A 71 0.83 -12.02 0.89
C SER A 71 0.60 -11.60 2.35
N GLU A 72 -0.29 -12.30 3.07
CA GLU A 72 -0.44 -12.14 4.53
C GLU A 72 0.88 -12.42 5.29
N ALA A 73 1.79 -13.21 4.72
CA ALA A 73 3.12 -13.44 5.28
C ALA A 73 3.99 -12.17 5.24
N ASP A 74 3.80 -11.30 4.23
CA ASP A 74 4.43 -9.98 4.21
C ASP A 74 3.89 -9.09 5.34
N PHE A 75 2.64 -9.25 5.78
CA PHE A 75 2.08 -8.46 6.91
C PHE A 75 2.66 -8.85 8.25
N ALA A 76 2.67 -10.16 8.56
CA ALA A 76 3.14 -10.64 9.85
C ALA A 76 4.62 -10.29 10.06
N SER A 77 5.44 -10.46 9.03
CA SER A 77 6.86 -10.06 9.06
C SER A 77 7.03 -8.55 9.25
N VAL A 78 6.24 -7.72 8.56
CA VAL A 78 6.33 -6.26 8.72
C VAL A 78 5.92 -5.81 10.13
N GLN A 79 4.88 -6.41 10.71
CA GLN A 79 4.42 -6.04 12.04
C GLN A 79 5.45 -6.37 13.14
N GLU A 80 6.12 -7.52 13.01
CA GLU A 80 7.20 -7.93 13.93
C GLU A 80 8.44 -7.06 13.77
N GLU A 81 8.89 -6.82 12.53
CA GLU A 81 10.08 -6.03 12.25
C GLU A 81 9.91 -4.55 12.61
N LEU A 82 8.71 -3.98 12.43
CA LEU A 82 8.40 -2.60 12.80
C LEU A 82 7.92 -2.44 14.25
N ALA A 83 7.96 -3.47 15.09
CA ALA A 83 7.38 -3.43 16.45
C ALA A 83 7.93 -2.31 17.36
N GLN A 84 9.12 -1.80 17.06
CA GLN A 84 9.78 -0.71 17.80
C GLN A 84 9.98 0.55 16.92
N ASP A 85 9.42 0.58 15.72
CA ASP A 85 9.56 1.70 14.79
C ASP A 85 8.52 2.78 15.10
N VAL A 86 8.94 4.05 15.12
CA VAL A 86 8.04 5.18 15.38
C VAL A 86 7.00 5.37 14.28
N GLU A 87 7.28 4.90 13.07
CA GLU A 87 6.41 4.96 11.90
C GLU A 87 5.59 3.66 11.72
N GLN A 88 5.67 2.71 12.66
CA GLN A 88 4.95 1.43 12.59
C GLN A 88 3.48 1.63 12.24
N ARG A 89 2.84 2.64 12.86
CA ARG A 89 1.43 2.95 12.64
C ARG A 89 1.14 3.29 11.18
N ASP A 90 1.98 4.10 10.54
CA ASP A 90 1.75 4.56 9.18
C ASP A 90 1.98 3.43 8.17
N PHE A 91 2.95 2.55 8.43
CA PHE A 91 3.17 1.35 7.63
C PHE A 91 2.05 0.33 7.80
N LEU A 92 1.54 0.11 9.02
CA LEU A 92 0.37 -0.76 9.24
C LEU A 92 -0.88 -0.20 8.55
N GLU A 93 -1.05 1.12 8.52
CA GLU A 93 -2.13 1.77 7.78
C GLU A 93 -1.99 1.57 6.27
N LEU A 94 -0.78 1.73 5.72
CA LEU A 94 -0.47 1.45 4.32
C LEU A 94 -0.81 0.00 3.96
N LEU A 95 -0.34 -0.95 4.77
CA LEU A 95 -0.61 -2.36 4.57
C LEU A 95 -2.13 -2.64 4.57
N SER A 96 -2.87 -2.16 5.57
CA SER A 96 -4.33 -2.35 5.63
C SER A 96 -5.06 -1.79 4.40
N ARG A 97 -4.60 -0.65 3.86
CA ARG A 97 -5.16 -0.09 2.61
C ARG A 97 -4.83 -0.97 1.39
N CYS A 98 -3.63 -1.54 1.31
CA CYS A 98 -3.28 -2.52 0.29
C CYS A 98 -4.17 -3.77 0.33
N GLU A 99 -4.38 -4.35 1.51
CA GLU A 99 -5.28 -5.50 1.73
C GLU A 99 -6.68 -5.26 1.16
N ARG A 100 -7.22 -4.05 1.37
CA ARG A 100 -8.54 -3.66 0.84
C ARG A 100 -8.56 -3.63 -0.69
N VAL A 101 -7.49 -3.11 -1.31
CA VAL A 101 -7.38 -3.08 -2.78
C VAL A 101 -7.28 -4.49 -3.34
N VAL A 102 -6.43 -5.35 -2.77
CA VAL A 102 -6.31 -6.77 -3.18
C VAL A 102 -7.66 -7.48 -3.06
N GLY A 103 -8.35 -7.33 -1.92
CA GLY A 103 -9.67 -7.92 -1.73
C GLY A 103 -10.71 -7.40 -2.72
N ALA A 104 -10.70 -6.09 -3.03
CA ALA A 104 -11.61 -5.49 -4.00
C ALA A 104 -11.32 -5.93 -5.44
N LEU A 105 -10.05 -6.12 -5.80
CA LEU A 105 -9.62 -6.64 -7.10
C LEU A 105 -10.11 -8.08 -7.30
N HIS A 106 -9.89 -8.97 -6.32
CA HIS A 106 -10.37 -10.36 -6.40
C HIS A 106 -11.89 -10.44 -6.55
N ARG A 107 -12.65 -9.58 -5.84
CA ARG A 107 -14.11 -9.53 -5.96
C ARG A 107 -14.59 -8.94 -7.29
N ALA A 108 -13.77 -8.13 -7.96
CA ALA A 108 -14.10 -7.55 -9.26
C ALA A 108 -13.78 -8.49 -10.43
N ASP A 109 -12.92 -9.48 -10.21
CA ASP A 109 -12.54 -10.53 -11.18
C ASP A 109 -13.51 -11.73 -11.17
N THR A 110 -14.44 -11.78 -10.20
CA THR A 110 -15.50 -12.81 -10.09
C THR A 110 -16.81 -12.30 -10.67
#